data_AF-A0A9Q1REY0-F1
#
_entry.id   AF-A0A9Q1REY0-F1
#
_cell.length_a   1.000
_cell.length_b   1.000
_cell.length_c   1.000
_cell.angle_alpha   90.00
_cell.angle_beta   90.00
_cell.angle_gamma   90.00
#
_symmetry.space_group_name_H-M   'P 1'
#
loop_
_entity.id
_entity.type
_entity.pdbx_description
1 polymer ?
#
loop_
_entity_poly.entity_id
_entity_poly.type
_entity_poly.pdbx_seq_one_letter_code
_entity_poly.pdbx_strand_id
1 'polypeptide(L)'
;MAESTSKKNKHQCYIAVPSQIINSLSSSDFQTLLLSPKKKTPTLSVKLKHFLSNPRFWIFLLFLFGLVGMLLMWLDFDPSLPFSENPCFISQERGEIISTVNENSIVNDEKSKFWKQPDGLGYRPCLDFSEEYRKASREIVKDRTKYLMVVVSGGMNQQRNQIVDAVVIARILGAALVVPVFQVNPIWGDESEFSDIFDVDHFKNVLANAVRIVSSLPSTHVMTRPVEEKRTPLHTSPEWIRSHYTRKLRREGVLLLRGLDSRLSKDLPSDLQKLRCKVAFHALRFNPSILELGNKLTERMRSNRPFLALHLRMEKDVWLRTGCLPGLSHKYDEMINNERKRRPDLLTSRSNMTYHDRKLAGLCPLNVLEVTRLIKALGAPKGARIYWAGGIPLGGKEALQPLTKEFPHFISKEDLALPGELEPFSKKASLMAAIDYIVCENSDVFMPSHGGNMGHAIQGHRAYAGHKKTITPNKRQMLPHFLNSSLNEAEFNRIILDLHKDSLGHPEHRKTGRDVTKYPVPECMCNSTTIHSSM
;
A
#
# COMPACT_ATOMS: atom_id res chain seq x y z
N MET A 1 -62.64 39.05 0.53
CA MET A 1 -62.86 39.26 -0.92
C MET A 1 -61.50 39.60 -1.51
N ALA A 2 -60.65 38.60 -1.78
CA ALA A 2 -60.59 37.85 -3.04
C ALA A 2 -60.07 38.71 -4.20
N GLU A 3 -58.77 39.00 -4.20
CA GLU A 3 -58.04 39.54 -5.36
C GLU A 3 -57.38 38.40 -6.15
N SER A 4 -58.08 38.05 -7.24
CA SER A 4 -57.56 37.76 -8.58
C SER A 4 -56.16 37.13 -8.71
N THR A 5 -56.15 35.81 -8.86
CA THR A 5 -55.06 35.02 -9.45
C THR A 5 -55.02 35.18 -10.97
N SER A 6 -53.94 35.77 -11.50
CA SER A 6 -53.56 35.68 -12.90
C SER A 6 -52.28 34.86 -13.04
N LYS A 7 -52.42 33.66 -13.61
CA LYS A 7 -51.32 32.76 -14.00
C LYS A 7 -50.56 33.40 -15.17
N LYS A 8 -49.26 33.69 -14.98
CA LYS A 8 -48.30 33.88 -16.08
C LYS A 8 -47.35 32.69 -16.13
N ASN A 9 -47.49 31.92 -17.21
CA ASN A 9 -46.57 30.87 -17.65
C ASN A 9 -45.16 31.45 -17.80
N LYS A 10 -44.17 30.86 -17.11
CA LYS A 10 -42.76 31.02 -17.47
C LYS A 10 -42.33 29.81 -18.29
N HIS A 11 -42.06 30.04 -19.57
CA HIS A 11 -41.35 29.13 -20.46
C HIS A 11 -39.95 28.85 -19.91
N GLN A 12 -39.64 27.58 -19.63
CA GLN A 12 -38.27 27.09 -19.53
C GLN A 12 -37.85 26.61 -20.92
N CYS A 13 -36.91 27.34 -21.53
CA CYS A 13 -36.25 26.91 -22.76
C CYS A 13 -35.35 25.71 -22.45
N TYR A 14 -35.71 24.53 -22.97
CA TYR A 14 -34.81 23.40 -23.09
C TYR A 14 -34.00 23.57 -24.38
N ILE A 15 -32.71 23.85 -24.26
CA ILE A 15 -31.78 23.71 -25.38
C ILE A 15 -31.29 22.28 -25.35
N ALA A 16 -31.92 21.43 -26.16
CA ALA A 16 -31.38 20.12 -26.53
C ALA A 16 -30.35 20.34 -27.65
N VAL A 17 -29.11 19.86 -27.46
CA VAL A 17 -28.10 19.83 -28.52
C VAL A 17 -27.81 18.36 -28.88
N PRO A 18 -27.76 17.98 -30.17
CA PRO A 18 -27.70 16.59 -30.60
C PRO A 18 -26.38 15.90 -30.24
N SER A 19 -26.46 14.63 -29.86
CA SER A 19 -25.33 13.73 -29.74
C SER A 19 -24.82 13.33 -31.13
N GLN A 20 -23.66 13.85 -31.54
CA GLN A 20 -22.89 13.29 -32.64
C GLN A 20 -21.43 13.05 -32.22
N ILE A 21 -21.10 11.75 -32.18
CA ILE A 21 -19.83 11.08 -32.49
C ILE A 21 -18.57 11.97 -32.42
N ILE A 22 -17.74 11.76 -31.39
CA ILE A 22 -16.38 12.30 -31.34
C ILE A 22 -15.38 11.15 -31.42
N ASN A 23 -14.72 11.06 -32.57
CA ASN A 23 -13.48 10.34 -32.77
C ASN A 23 -12.35 11.02 -31.99
N SER A 24 -11.39 10.20 -31.55
CA SER A 24 -10.16 10.54 -30.84
C SER A 24 -9.47 11.82 -31.34
N LEU A 25 -9.18 12.76 -30.44
CA LEU A 25 -8.26 13.88 -30.67
C LEU A 25 -7.24 14.04 -29.53
N SER A 26 -6.05 14.47 -29.94
CA SER A 26 -4.74 14.37 -29.27
C SER A 26 -4.46 15.41 -28.19
N SER A 27 -3.50 15.09 -27.34
CA SER A 27 -3.13 15.74 -26.08
C SER A 27 -2.27 17.02 -26.19
N SER A 28 -2.58 17.96 -27.08
CA SER A 28 -1.78 19.21 -27.23
C SER A 28 -2.42 20.48 -26.68
N ASP A 29 -3.72 20.52 -26.38
CA ASP A 29 -4.41 21.82 -26.25
C ASP A 29 -4.71 22.29 -24.81
N PHE A 30 -4.18 21.62 -23.78
CA PHE A 30 -4.44 21.98 -22.38
C PHE A 30 -3.33 22.79 -21.69
N GLN A 31 -2.32 23.25 -22.41
CA GLN A 31 -1.08 23.77 -21.79
C GLN A 31 -1.04 25.29 -21.52
N THR A 32 -2.13 26.03 -21.74
CA THR A 32 -2.14 27.50 -21.58
C THR A 32 -2.80 28.03 -20.31
N LEU A 33 -3.30 27.20 -19.39
CA LEU A 33 -4.00 27.66 -18.17
C LEU A 33 -3.25 27.49 -16.82
N LEU A 34 -1.97 27.09 -16.81
CA LEU A 34 -1.27 26.73 -15.56
C LEU A 34 0.03 27.50 -15.23
N LEU A 35 0.30 28.67 -15.83
CA LEU A 35 1.48 29.46 -15.45
C LEU A 35 1.12 30.82 -14.86
N SER A 36 1.36 30.97 -13.55
CA SER A 36 1.50 32.27 -12.89
C SER A 36 2.98 32.53 -12.57
N PRO A 37 3.49 33.78 -12.67
CA PRO A 37 4.92 34.06 -12.83
C PRO A 37 5.72 34.01 -11.52
N LYS A 38 6.96 33.48 -11.59
CA LYS A 38 7.92 33.45 -10.48
C LYS A 38 8.55 34.83 -10.24
N LYS A 39 8.50 35.35 -9.00
CA LYS A 39 9.37 36.44 -8.52
C LYS A 39 10.68 35.89 -7.93
N LYS A 40 11.79 36.63 -8.13
CA LYS A 40 13.17 36.32 -7.70
C LYS A 40 13.38 36.53 -6.19
N THR A 41 14.19 35.69 -5.56
CA THR A 41 14.67 35.80 -4.16
C THR A 41 16.12 36.35 -4.10
N PRO A 42 16.53 37.04 -3.01
CA PRO A 42 17.79 37.77 -2.93
C PRO A 42 18.99 36.88 -2.50
N THR A 43 20.19 37.31 -2.89
CA THR A 43 21.49 36.64 -2.71
C THR A 43 22.10 36.87 -1.32
N LEU A 44 22.59 35.78 -0.70
CA LEU A 44 23.38 35.78 0.53
C LEU A 44 24.83 36.27 0.28
N SER A 45 25.39 37.04 1.22
CA SER A 45 26.66 37.78 1.10
C SER A 45 27.92 36.91 0.87
N VAL A 46 28.78 37.38 -0.03
CA VAL A 46 30.01 36.75 -0.57
C VAL A 46 31.08 36.42 0.48
N LYS A 47 31.08 37.03 1.67
CA LYS A 47 32.15 36.85 2.68
C LYS A 47 32.15 35.47 3.38
N LEU A 48 31.02 34.76 3.47
CA LEU A 48 30.95 33.46 4.14
C LEU A 48 31.47 32.30 3.26
N LYS A 49 31.43 32.46 1.93
CA LYS A 49 31.91 31.45 0.98
C LYS A 49 33.42 31.27 1.00
N HIS A 50 34.18 32.32 1.33
CA HIS A 50 35.64 32.28 1.28
C HIS A 50 36.28 31.55 2.49
N PHE A 51 35.55 31.50 3.62
CA PHE A 51 36.02 30.82 4.83
C PHE A 51 35.80 29.30 4.75
N LEU A 52 34.70 28.87 4.12
CA LEU A 52 34.34 27.45 3.95
C LEU A 52 35.08 26.75 2.80
N SER A 53 35.78 27.49 1.94
CA SER A 53 36.51 26.94 0.79
C SER A 53 38.00 26.66 1.07
N ASN A 54 38.49 26.91 2.29
CA ASN A 54 39.89 26.68 2.63
C ASN A 54 40.12 25.22 3.05
N PRO A 55 40.88 24.41 2.29
CA PRO A 55 41.08 22.98 2.61
C PRO A 55 41.82 22.74 3.93
N ARG A 56 42.61 23.71 4.40
CA ARG A 56 43.32 23.62 5.69
C ARG A 56 42.35 23.62 6.89
N PHE A 57 41.19 24.26 6.77
CA PHE A 57 40.16 24.27 7.81
C PHE A 57 39.51 22.89 7.97
N TRP A 58 39.22 22.21 6.87
CA TRP A 58 38.64 20.87 6.89
C TRP A 58 39.62 19.81 7.42
N ILE A 59 40.91 19.94 7.09
CA ILE A 59 41.96 19.06 7.63
C ILE A 59 42.09 19.23 9.15
N PHE A 60 42.07 20.47 9.64
CA PHE A 60 42.13 20.74 11.09
C PHE A 60 40.90 20.20 11.82
N LEU A 61 39.70 20.35 11.22
CA LEU A 61 38.46 19.83 11.79
C LEU A 61 38.46 18.29 11.86
N LEU A 62 38.93 17.61 10.81
CA LEU A 62 39.07 16.15 10.80
C LEU A 62 40.08 15.65 11.84
N PHE A 63 41.18 16.38 12.05
CA PHE A 63 42.16 16.04 13.08
C PHE A 63 41.56 16.21 14.49
N LEU A 64 40.78 17.26 14.72
CA LEU A 64 40.13 17.52 16.01
C LEU A 64 39.08 16.43 16.34
N PHE A 65 38.26 16.04 15.37
CA PHE A 65 37.29 14.95 15.54
C PHE A 65 37.97 13.59 15.71
N GLY A 66 39.08 13.33 15.01
CA GLY A 66 39.86 12.11 15.16
C GLY A 66 40.49 11.98 16.55
N LEU A 67 41.06 13.07 17.08
CA LEU A 67 41.67 13.09 18.42
C LEU A 67 40.62 12.86 19.52
N VAL A 68 39.43 13.46 19.40
CA VAL A 68 38.32 13.25 20.34
C VAL A 68 37.77 11.83 20.26
N GLY A 69 37.66 11.25 19.05
CA GLY A 69 37.24 9.86 18.86
C GLY A 69 38.22 8.85 19.48
N MET A 70 39.52 9.11 19.36
CA MET A 70 40.56 8.28 19.98
C MET A 70 40.52 8.37 21.51
N LEU A 71 40.28 9.56 22.08
CA LEU A 71 40.14 9.75 23.52
C LEU A 71 38.89 9.07 24.10
N LEU A 72 37.77 9.09 23.38
CA LEU A 72 36.53 8.42 23.79
C LEU A 72 36.65 6.89 23.74
N MET A 73 37.34 6.35 22.73
CA MET A 73 37.60 4.91 22.62
C MET A 73 38.54 4.38 23.71
N TRP A 74 39.39 5.24 24.29
CA TRP A 74 40.32 4.83 25.35
C TRP A 74 39.67 4.84 26.74
N LEU A 75 38.56 5.55 26.93
CA LEU A 75 37.84 5.64 28.20
C LEU A 75 36.83 4.49 28.43
N ASP A 76 36.51 3.69 27.40
CA ASP A 76 35.53 2.58 27.45
C ASP A 76 36.18 1.18 27.40
N PHE A 77 37.46 1.05 27.77
CA PHE A 77 38.11 -0.26 27.88
C PHE A 77 37.86 -0.90 29.25
N ASP A 78 36.87 -1.80 29.32
CA ASP A 78 36.66 -2.73 30.43
C ASP A 78 37.24 -4.13 30.06
N PRO A 79 38.37 -4.56 30.66
CA PRO A 79 39.05 -5.80 30.29
C PRO A 79 38.55 -6.97 31.13
N SER A 80 37.29 -7.41 30.97
CA SER A 80 36.84 -8.64 31.63
C SER A 80 35.56 -9.28 31.06
N LEU A 81 35.59 -9.80 29.83
CA LEU A 81 34.61 -10.82 29.41
C LEU A 81 35.26 -11.95 28.57
N PRO A 82 35.12 -13.23 28.98
CA PRO A 82 35.78 -14.36 28.35
C PRO A 82 35.04 -14.83 27.09
N PHE A 83 35.82 -15.22 26.08
CA PHE A 83 35.38 -15.96 24.91
C PHE A 83 34.86 -17.35 25.33
N SER A 84 33.61 -17.67 25.00
CA SER A 84 33.07 -19.02 25.08
C SER A 84 33.22 -19.71 23.73
N GLU A 85 33.90 -20.84 23.73
CA GLU A 85 34.07 -21.77 22.61
C GLU A 85 32.73 -22.43 22.23
N ASN A 86 32.53 -22.62 20.92
CA ASN A 86 31.63 -23.66 20.42
C ASN A 86 32.33 -25.01 20.54
N PRO A 87 31.58 -26.10 20.79
CA PRO A 87 31.67 -27.19 19.83
C PRO A 87 30.30 -27.75 19.42
N CYS A 88 30.24 -28.09 18.13
CA CYS A 88 29.24 -28.94 17.51
C CYS A 88 29.10 -30.29 18.25
N PHE A 89 27.87 -30.76 18.42
CA PHE A 89 27.57 -32.18 18.53
C PHE A 89 26.56 -32.55 17.44
N ILE A 90 27.04 -33.32 16.46
CA ILE A 90 26.23 -34.04 15.49
C ILE A 90 25.94 -35.41 16.12
N SER A 91 24.69 -35.69 16.50
CA SER A 91 24.26 -37.07 16.77
C SER A 91 23.77 -37.69 15.46
N GLN A 92 24.58 -38.60 14.93
CA GLN A 92 24.24 -39.46 13.81
C GLN A 92 23.47 -40.67 14.34
N GLU A 93 22.14 -40.65 14.25
CA GLU A 93 21.35 -41.89 14.31
C GLU A 93 21.00 -42.31 12.89
N ARG A 94 21.66 -43.38 12.45
CA ARG A 94 21.39 -44.08 11.20
C ARG A 94 20.35 -45.15 11.49
N GLY A 95 19.07 -44.82 11.31
CA GLY A 95 17.98 -45.78 11.25
C GLY A 95 17.61 -46.06 9.79
N GLU A 96 18.00 -47.22 9.26
CA GLU A 96 17.47 -47.73 8.00
C GLU A 96 16.01 -48.12 8.20
N ILE A 97 15.09 -47.38 7.57
CA ILE A 97 13.72 -47.83 7.32
C ILE A 97 13.55 -47.83 5.80
N ILE A 98 13.68 -49.02 5.21
CA ILE A 98 13.24 -49.28 3.85
C ILE A 98 11.71 -49.38 3.91
N SER A 99 11.03 -48.27 3.66
CA SER A 99 9.62 -48.29 3.30
C SER A 99 9.51 -47.97 1.82
N THR A 100 9.01 -48.92 1.04
CA THR A 100 8.57 -48.73 -0.35
C THR A 100 7.49 -47.64 -0.38
N VAL A 101 7.89 -46.39 -0.64
CA VAL A 101 6.96 -45.27 -0.73
C VAL A 101 6.35 -45.25 -2.13
N ASN A 102 5.04 -45.34 -2.16
CA ASN A 102 4.22 -45.21 -3.36
C ASN A 102 4.34 -43.75 -3.87
N GLU A 103 4.91 -43.52 -5.05
CA GLU A 103 5.11 -42.15 -5.62
C GLU A 103 3.81 -41.32 -5.64
N ASN A 104 2.66 -41.99 -5.77
CA ASN A 104 1.34 -41.35 -5.76
C ASN A 104 0.95 -40.73 -4.40
N SER A 105 1.47 -41.20 -3.26
CA SER A 105 1.19 -40.62 -1.94
C SER A 105 2.07 -39.41 -1.62
N ILE A 106 3.34 -39.40 -2.08
CA ILE A 106 4.26 -38.26 -1.92
C ILE A 106 3.77 -37.06 -2.73
N VAL A 107 3.37 -37.31 -3.98
CA VAL A 107 2.87 -36.24 -4.87
C VAL A 107 1.57 -35.62 -4.34
N ASN A 108 0.72 -36.38 -3.63
CA ASN A 108 -0.48 -35.84 -2.99
C ASN A 108 -0.15 -35.03 -1.71
N ASP A 109 0.84 -35.47 -0.92
CA ASP A 109 1.30 -34.76 0.27
C ASP A 109 2.03 -33.44 -0.06
N GLU A 110 2.82 -33.40 -1.15
CA GLU A 110 3.46 -32.16 -1.62
C GLU A 110 2.48 -31.14 -2.21
N LYS A 111 1.46 -31.60 -2.97
CA LYS A 111 0.39 -30.72 -3.47
C LYS A 111 -0.44 -30.10 -2.34
N SER A 112 -0.55 -30.77 -1.20
CA SER A 112 -1.21 -30.27 0.01
C SER A 112 -0.41 -29.15 0.70
N LYS A 113 0.94 -29.26 0.71
CA LYS A 113 1.83 -28.29 1.39
C LYS A 113 1.74 -26.87 0.84
N PHE A 114 1.51 -26.68 -0.46
CA PHE A 114 1.36 -25.34 -1.04
C PHE A 114 0.14 -24.60 -0.47
N TRP A 115 -0.96 -25.29 -0.16
CA TRP A 115 -2.18 -24.68 0.35
C TRP A 115 -2.24 -24.55 1.88
N LYS A 116 -1.35 -25.25 2.60
CA LYS A 116 -1.26 -25.22 4.07
C LYS A 116 -1.10 -23.78 4.58
N GLN A 117 -2.04 -23.35 5.41
CA GLN A 117 -2.02 -22.06 6.09
C GLN A 117 -0.99 -22.07 7.23
N PRO A 118 -0.37 -20.92 7.55
CA PRO A 118 0.46 -20.80 8.75
C PRO A 118 -0.41 -20.86 10.02
N ASP A 119 0.19 -21.17 11.16
CA ASP A 119 -0.51 -21.36 12.45
C ASP A 119 -0.93 -20.06 13.14
N GLY A 120 -0.43 -18.90 12.68
CA GLY A 120 -0.69 -17.59 13.26
C GLY A 120 -0.12 -17.38 14.67
N LEU A 121 0.61 -18.35 15.24
CA LEU A 121 1.23 -18.33 16.57
C LEU A 121 0.33 -17.80 17.72
N GLY A 122 -0.99 -18.00 17.65
CA GLY A 122 -1.95 -17.56 18.66
C GLY A 122 -2.29 -16.06 18.64
N TYR A 123 -1.76 -15.30 17.67
CA TYR A 123 -2.10 -13.90 17.47
C TYR A 123 -3.51 -13.73 16.89
N ARG A 124 -4.28 -12.83 17.52
CA ARG A 124 -5.63 -12.46 17.07
C ARG A 124 -5.82 -10.94 17.10
N PRO A 125 -6.69 -10.39 16.25
CA PRO A 125 -7.14 -9.00 16.34
C PRO A 125 -7.48 -8.58 17.77
N CYS A 126 -6.87 -7.49 18.23
CA CYS A 126 -7.24 -6.84 19.49
C CYS A 126 -6.97 -5.33 19.36
N LEU A 127 -7.85 -4.50 19.92
CA LEU A 127 -7.73 -3.04 19.86
C LEU A 127 -8.16 -2.42 21.19
N ASP A 128 -7.44 -2.78 22.25
CA ASP A 128 -7.71 -2.28 23.59
C ASP A 128 -7.06 -0.92 23.79
N PHE A 129 -7.87 0.14 23.71
CA PHE A 129 -7.41 1.50 23.96
C PHE A 129 -7.24 1.77 25.46
N SER A 130 -6.30 2.65 25.82
CA SER A 130 -6.15 3.11 27.21
C SER A 130 -7.38 3.87 27.74
N GLU A 131 -7.55 3.90 29.06
CA GLU A 131 -8.63 4.68 29.69
C GLU A 131 -8.45 6.18 29.45
N GLU A 132 -7.21 6.67 29.42
CA GLU A 132 -6.87 8.05 29.09
C GLU A 132 -7.33 8.39 27.67
N TYR A 133 -7.08 7.50 26.72
CA TYR A 133 -7.54 7.67 25.34
C TYR A 133 -9.06 7.73 25.26
N ARG A 134 -9.77 6.81 25.93
CA ARG A 134 -11.24 6.77 25.97
C ARG A 134 -11.81 8.04 26.60
N LYS A 135 -11.24 8.50 27.72
CA LYS A 135 -11.66 9.74 28.40
C LYS A 135 -11.47 10.96 27.50
N ALA A 136 -10.31 11.10 26.88
CA ALA A 136 -10.04 12.21 25.95
C ALA A 136 -10.97 12.18 24.72
N SER A 137 -11.31 10.98 24.22
CA SER A 137 -12.23 10.84 23.09
C SER A 137 -13.63 11.36 23.41
N ARG A 138 -14.16 11.13 24.62
CA ARG A 138 -15.49 11.64 25.03
C ARG A 138 -15.61 13.16 24.94
N GLU A 139 -14.53 13.88 25.22
CA GLU A 139 -14.51 15.35 25.12
C GLU A 139 -14.34 15.82 23.68
N ILE A 140 -13.47 15.16 22.92
CA ILE A 140 -13.18 15.53 21.52
C ILE A 140 -14.41 15.37 20.62
N VAL A 141 -15.21 14.32 20.80
CA VAL A 141 -16.37 14.07 19.92
C VAL A 141 -17.54 15.04 20.13
N LYS A 142 -17.54 15.75 21.27
CA LYS A 142 -18.53 16.79 21.60
C LYS A 142 -18.21 18.11 20.93
N ASP A 143 -16.93 18.39 20.66
CA ASP A 143 -16.47 19.65 20.10
C ASP A 143 -17.01 19.88 18.68
N ARG A 144 -17.69 21.02 18.48
CA ARG A 144 -18.33 21.42 17.21
C ARG A 144 -17.68 22.63 16.55
N THR A 145 -16.50 23.04 17.01
CA THR A 145 -15.85 24.30 16.61
C THR A 145 -14.69 24.09 15.64
N LYS A 146 -14.16 22.87 15.55
CA LYS A 146 -12.95 22.56 14.78
C LYS A 146 -13.21 21.45 13.76
N TYR A 147 -12.96 21.74 12.50
CA TYR A 147 -13.15 20.84 11.37
C TYR A 147 -11.85 20.68 10.59
N LEU A 148 -11.49 19.43 10.33
CA LEU A 148 -10.41 19.04 9.43
C LEU A 148 -11.03 18.60 8.11
N MET A 149 -10.64 19.25 7.02
CA MET A 149 -10.89 18.80 5.66
C MET A 149 -9.59 18.25 5.08
N VAL A 150 -9.69 17.14 4.34
CA VAL A 150 -8.54 16.54 3.68
C VAL A 150 -8.86 16.24 2.23
N VAL A 151 -7.91 16.50 1.35
CA VAL A 151 -7.93 16.04 -0.04
C VAL A 151 -6.86 14.99 -0.22
N VAL A 152 -7.28 13.77 -0.56
CA VAL A 152 -6.40 12.62 -0.76
C VAL A 152 -6.21 12.35 -2.25
N SER A 153 -5.02 11.91 -2.62
CA SER A 153 -4.62 11.73 -4.03
C SER A 153 -3.96 10.39 -4.30
N GLY A 154 -3.64 10.11 -5.57
CA GLY A 154 -3.04 8.84 -5.97
C GLY A 154 -4.09 7.77 -6.27
N GLY A 155 -3.68 6.49 -6.27
CA GLY A 155 -4.60 5.37 -6.50
C GLY A 155 -5.35 4.97 -5.23
N MET A 156 -6.40 4.14 -5.37
CA MET A 156 -7.26 3.72 -4.26
C MET A 156 -6.49 3.32 -2.99
N ASN A 157 -5.45 2.50 -3.10
CA ASN A 157 -4.66 2.06 -1.93
C ASN A 157 -3.76 3.16 -1.34
N GLN A 158 -3.38 4.19 -2.10
CA GLN A 158 -2.73 5.40 -1.55
C GLN A 158 -3.72 6.30 -0.84
N GLN A 159 -4.94 6.41 -1.38
CA GLN A 159 -6.03 7.14 -0.74
C GLN A 159 -6.38 6.47 0.60
N ARG A 160 -6.49 5.14 0.67
CA ARG A 160 -6.67 4.39 1.93
C ARG A 160 -5.65 4.80 3.01
N ASN A 161 -4.36 4.79 2.67
CA ASN A 161 -3.30 5.17 3.61
C ASN A 161 -3.44 6.62 4.10
N GLN A 162 -3.77 7.54 3.19
CA GLN A 162 -3.98 8.94 3.56
C GLN A 162 -5.23 9.15 4.42
N ILE A 163 -6.31 8.39 4.20
CA ILE A 163 -7.51 8.45 5.04
C ILE A 163 -7.20 7.95 6.45
N VAL A 164 -6.43 6.86 6.58
CA VAL A 164 -5.93 6.36 7.86
C VAL A 164 -5.19 7.47 8.61
N ASP A 165 -4.23 8.12 7.95
CA ASP A 165 -3.45 9.20 8.56
C ASP A 165 -4.32 10.44 8.88
N ALA A 166 -5.30 10.78 8.02
CA ALA A 166 -6.22 11.89 8.24
C ALA A 166 -7.07 11.72 9.51
N VAL A 167 -7.59 10.51 9.77
CA VAL A 167 -8.34 10.22 11.00
C VAL A 167 -7.44 10.39 12.24
N VAL A 168 -6.19 9.95 12.16
CA VAL A 168 -5.23 10.12 13.27
C VAL A 168 -4.88 11.60 13.47
N ILE A 169 -4.66 12.37 12.40
CA ILE A 169 -4.41 13.81 12.50
C ILE A 169 -5.61 14.52 13.14
N ALA A 170 -6.84 14.19 12.73
CA ALA A 170 -8.05 14.71 13.36
C ALA A 170 -8.10 14.38 14.87
N ARG A 171 -7.71 13.15 15.25
CA ARG A 171 -7.61 12.73 16.65
C ARG A 171 -6.58 13.53 17.44
N ILE A 172 -5.42 13.81 16.85
CA ILE A 172 -4.32 14.58 17.46
C ILE A 172 -4.75 16.03 17.70
N LEU A 173 -5.49 16.62 16.76
CA LEU A 173 -5.96 18.01 16.82
C LEU A 173 -7.26 18.18 17.62
N GLY A 174 -7.91 17.08 17.99
CA GLY A 174 -9.23 17.10 18.64
C GLY A 174 -10.27 17.79 17.74
N ALA A 175 -10.28 17.45 16.46
CA ALA A 175 -11.15 18.04 15.45
C ALA A 175 -12.12 17.00 14.89
N ALA A 176 -13.28 17.47 14.41
CA ALA A 176 -14.14 16.64 13.58
C ALA A 176 -13.50 16.49 12.19
N LEU A 177 -13.50 15.28 11.64
CA LEU A 177 -13.06 15.05 10.26
C LEU A 177 -14.27 15.14 9.32
N VAL A 178 -14.18 16.01 8.32
CA VAL A 178 -15.10 15.98 7.18
C VAL A 178 -14.72 14.80 6.29
N VAL A 179 -15.71 14.05 5.79
CA VAL A 179 -15.48 12.93 4.87
C VAL A 179 -14.44 13.31 3.81
N PRO A 180 -13.34 12.55 3.67
CA PRO A 180 -12.25 12.89 2.76
C PRO A 180 -12.70 13.11 1.32
N VAL A 181 -12.14 14.12 0.67
CA VAL A 181 -12.39 14.42 -0.75
C VAL A 181 -11.30 13.79 -1.61
N PHE A 182 -11.69 13.12 -2.69
CA PHE A 182 -10.74 12.47 -3.59
C PHE A 182 -10.32 13.43 -4.70
N GLN A 183 -9.03 13.56 -4.90
CA GLN A 183 -8.49 14.27 -6.05
C GLN A 183 -8.57 13.37 -7.28
N VAL A 184 -9.20 13.87 -8.35
CA VAL A 184 -9.24 13.18 -9.65
C VAL A 184 -7.83 12.83 -10.09
N ASN A 185 -7.60 11.56 -10.39
CA ASN A 185 -6.28 11.09 -10.75
C ASN A 185 -5.99 11.36 -12.23
N PRO A 186 -4.89 12.06 -12.58
CA PRO A 186 -4.61 12.40 -13.97
C PRO A 186 -4.20 11.19 -14.84
N ILE A 187 -3.82 10.06 -14.24
CA ILE A 187 -3.42 8.83 -14.95
C ILE A 187 -4.65 8.00 -15.32
N TRP A 188 -5.62 7.89 -14.41
CA TRP A 188 -6.79 7.02 -14.58
C TRP A 188 -8.07 7.77 -14.95
N GLY A 189 -8.10 9.11 -14.82
CA GLY A 189 -9.30 9.92 -15.08
C GLY A 189 -10.47 9.57 -14.17
N ASP A 190 -10.17 9.02 -12.99
CA ASP A 190 -11.19 8.51 -12.07
C ASP A 190 -11.74 9.62 -11.17
N GLU A 191 -13.03 9.90 -11.32
CA GLU A 191 -13.79 10.92 -10.59
C GLU A 191 -14.60 10.34 -9.42
N SER A 192 -14.28 9.10 -8.98
CA SER A 192 -14.96 8.48 -7.84
C SER A 192 -14.87 9.33 -6.58
N GLU A 193 -15.98 9.41 -5.86
CA GLU A 193 -16.06 10.03 -4.54
C GLU A 193 -15.83 9.00 -3.43
N PHE A 194 -15.72 9.44 -2.17
CA PHE A 194 -15.58 8.55 -1.03
C PHE A 194 -16.72 7.52 -0.95
N SER A 195 -17.96 7.96 -1.16
CA SER A 195 -19.18 7.14 -1.11
C SER A 195 -19.27 6.11 -2.24
N ASP A 196 -18.64 6.37 -3.37
CA ASP A 196 -18.56 5.40 -4.47
C ASP A 196 -17.73 4.18 -4.06
N ILE A 197 -16.68 4.38 -3.26
CA ILE A 197 -15.70 3.33 -2.90
C ILE A 197 -15.98 2.73 -1.54
N PHE A 198 -16.32 3.54 -0.54
CA PHE A 198 -16.43 3.15 0.87
C PHE A 198 -17.82 3.41 1.44
N ASP A 199 -18.21 2.57 2.39
CA ASP A 199 -19.46 2.73 3.13
C ASP A 199 -19.32 3.88 4.15
N VAL A 200 -19.92 5.03 3.84
CA VAL A 200 -19.85 6.26 4.63
C VAL A 200 -20.45 6.09 6.03
N ASP A 201 -21.60 5.41 6.13
CA ASP A 201 -22.29 5.27 7.41
C ASP A 201 -21.58 4.26 8.30
N HIS A 202 -21.08 3.16 7.74
CA HIS A 202 -20.18 2.25 8.46
C HIS A 202 -18.92 2.98 8.96
N PHE A 203 -18.29 3.79 8.11
CA PHE A 203 -17.10 4.57 8.48
C PHE A 203 -17.36 5.53 9.65
N LYS A 204 -18.48 6.26 9.62
CA LYS A 204 -18.92 7.14 10.71
C LYS A 204 -19.20 6.37 11.99
N ASN A 205 -19.93 5.24 11.89
CA ASN A 205 -20.35 4.45 13.05
C ASN A 205 -19.16 3.79 13.76
N VAL A 206 -18.24 3.17 13.00
CA VAL A 206 -17.04 2.53 13.58
C VAL A 206 -16.17 3.55 14.32
N LEU A 207 -16.09 4.79 13.83
CA LEU A 207 -15.23 5.84 14.39
C LEU A 207 -15.92 6.75 15.42
N ALA A 208 -17.22 6.62 15.65
CA ALA A 208 -18.03 7.52 16.48
C ALA A 208 -17.44 7.78 17.89
N ASN A 209 -16.81 6.76 18.49
CA ASN A 209 -16.20 6.84 19.82
C ASN A 209 -14.72 7.26 19.82
N ALA A 210 -14.12 7.51 18.65
CA ALA A 210 -12.71 7.88 18.50
C ALA A 210 -12.57 9.29 17.94
N VAL A 211 -13.23 9.57 16.81
CA VAL A 211 -13.18 10.84 16.08
C VAL A 211 -14.56 11.10 15.49
N ARG A 212 -15.06 12.32 15.68
CA ARG A 212 -16.32 12.73 15.07
C ARG A 212 -16.15 12.87 13.55
N ILE A 213 -16.92 12.10 12.78
CA ILE A 213 -16.95 12.20 11.32
C ILE A 213 -18.23 12.90 10.87
N VAL A 214 -18.13 13.85 9.93
CA VAL A 214 -19.28 14.56 9.34
C VAL A 214 -19.22 14.49 7.81
N SER A 215 -20.36 14.35 7.14
CA SER A 215 -20.42 14.23 5.67
C SER A 215 -20.03 15.54 4.97
N SER A 216 -20.35 16.68 5.57
CA SER A 216 -20.05 18.01 5.06
C SER A 216 -19.82 18.99 6.21
N LEU A 217 -19.27 20.17 5.90
CA LEU A 217 -19.18 21.25 6.87
C LEU A 217 -20.60 21.68 7.29
N PRO A 218 -20.85 21.92 8.60
CA PRO A 218 -22.13 22.45 9.05
C PRO A 218 -22.34 23.87 8.50
N SER A 219 -23.60 24.28 8.34
CA SER A 219 -23.99 25.61 7.81
C SER A 219 -23.24 26.78 8.47
N THR A 220 -22.94 26.66 9.77
CA THR A 220 -22.16 27.63 10.55
C THR A 220 -20.72 27.84 10.06
N HIS A 221 -20.17 26.92 9.27
CA HIS A 221 -18.78 26.93 8.78
C HIS A 221 -18.69 26.83 7.25
N VAL A 222 -19.81 26.76 6.52
CA VAL A 222 -19.80 26.66 5.04
C VAL A 222 -19.19 27.91 4.40
N MET A 223 -19.40 29.09 5.00
CA MET A 223 -18.84 30.36 4.51
C MET A 223 -17.39 30.59 4.97
N THR A 224 -16.85 29.72 5.81
CA THR A 224 -15.48 29.84 6.30
C THR A 224 -14.51 29.38 5.22
N ARG A 225 -13.62 30.27 4.78
CA ARG A 225 -12.54 29.91 3.86
C ARG A 225 -11.53 29.04 4.62
N PRO A 226 -11.31 27.76 4.23
CA PRO A 226 -10.36 26.91 4.93
C PRO A 226 -8.94 27.47 4.83
N VAL A 227 -8.17 27.36 5.92
CA VAL A 227 -6.73 27.59 5.84
C VAL A 227 -6.09 26.36 5.20
N GLU A 228 -5.50 26.58 4.03
CA GLU A 228 -4.88 25.52 3.24
C GLU A 228 -3.41 25.34 3.66
N GLU A 229 -3.03 24.12 4.03
CA GLU A 229 -1.64 23.75 4.25
C GLU A 229 -1.15 22.77 3.19
N LYS A 230 -0.03 23.11 2.55
CA LYS A 230 0.58 22.34 1.46
C LYS A 230 1.95 21.76 1.80
N ARG A 231 2.54 22.14 2.93
CA ARG A 231 3.95 21.84 3.25
C ARG A 231 4.12 21.15 4.59
N THR A 232 3.31 20.11 4.84
CA THR A 232 3.62 19.16 5.93
C THR A 232 4.93 18.44 5.59
N PRO A 233 5.94 18.44 6.48
CA PRO A 233 7.14 17.62 6.30
C PRO A 233 6.82 16.13 6.21
N LEU A 234 7.77 15.32 5.74
CA LEU A 234 7.65 13.86 5.80
C LEU A 234 7.80 13.39 7.25
N HIS A 235 7.06 12.33 7.62
CA HIS A 235 7.19 11.64 8.91
C HIS A 235 7.07 12.55 10.15
N THR A 236 6.13 13.49 10.13
CA THR A 236 5.86 14.41 11.24
C THR A 236 5.32 13.70 12.48
N SER A 237 5.77 14.13 13.65
CA SER A 237 5.29 13.61 14.94
C SER A 237 3.96 14.26 15.37
N PRO A 238 3.22 13.63 16.30
CA PRO A 238 2.02 14.24 16.89
C PRO A 238 2.28 15.62 17.51
N GLU A 239 3.45 15.84 18.12
CA GLU A 239 3.86 17.10 18.75
C GLU A 239 4.05 18.20 17.70
N TRP A 240 4.66 17.85 16.56
CA TRP A 240 4.81 18.77 15.44
C TRP A 240 3.44 19.18 14.89
N ILE A 241 2.54 18.21 14.68
CA ILE A 241 1.17 18.45 14.23
C ILE A 241 0.42 19.40 15.19
N ARG A 242 0.47 19.14 16.50
CA ARG A 242 -0.17 20.00 17.50
C ARG A 242 0.41 21.41 17.47
N SER A 243 1.73 21.56 17.49
CA SER A 243 2.39 22.87 17.55
C SER A 243 2.12 23.72 16.31
N HIS A 244 2.04 23.10 15.13
CA HIS A 244 1.87 23.82 13.87
C HIS A 244 0.40 24.12 13.51
N TYR A 245 -0.52 23.20 13.80
CA TYR A 245 -1.92 23.32 13.34
C TYR A 245 -2.91 23.77 14.39
N THR A 246 -2.68 23.52 15.68
CA THR A 246 -3.69 23.81 16.72
C THR A 246 -4.06 25.30 16.76
N ARG A 247 -3.08 26.21 16.69
CA ARG A 247 -3.34 27.66 16.72
C ARG A 247 -4.14 28.12 15.50
N LYS A 248 -3.74 27.66 14.30
CA LYS A 248 -4.44 27.96 13.03
C LYS A 248 -5.88 27.46 13.09
N LEU A 249 -6.07 26.20 13.50
CA LEU A 249 -7.37 25.56 13.57
C LEU A 249 -8.29 26.20 14.61
N ARG A 250 -7.78 26.61 15.77
CA ARG A 250 -8.57 27.35 16.78
C ARG A 250 -9.03 28.72 16.29
N ARG A 251 -8.19 29.42 15.53
CA ARG A 251 -8.49 30.76 15.01
C ARG A 251 -9.51 30.73 13.87
N GLU A 252 -9.38 29.75 12.98
CA GLU A 252 -10.08 29.74 11.69
C GLU A 252 -11.23 28.73 11.67
N GLY A 253 -11.29 27.80 12.62
CA GLY A 253 -12.32 26.76 12.72
C GLY A 253 -12.19 25.63 11.69
N VAL A 254 -11.68 25.91 10.48
CA VAL A 254 -11.53 24.93 9.40
C VAL A 254 -10.10 24.89 8.86
N LEU A 255 -9.48 23.71 8.89
CA LEU A 255 -8.16 23.44 8.33
C LEU A 255 -8.28 22.49 7.13
N LEU A 256 -7.70 22.85 5.98
CA LEU A 256 -7.63 22.01 4.79
C LEU A 256 -6.21 21.49 4.59
N LEU A 257 -6.04 20.16 4.62
CA LEU A 257 -4.77 19.50 4.32
C LEU A 257 -4.81 18.83 2.94
N ARG A 258 -3.72 18.96 2.19
CA ARG A 258 -3.51 18.26 0.92
C ARG A 258 -2.18 17.52 0.93
N GLY A 259 -2.09 16.44 0.14
CA GLY A 259 -0.81 15.75 -0.08
C GLY A 259 -0.28 15.04 1.17
N LEU A 260 -1.18 14.34 1.88
CA LEU A 260 -0.89 13.65 3.14
C LEU A 260 -0.05 12.37 2.99
N ASP A 261 0.28 11.96 1.76
CA ASP A 261 1.08 10.77 1.52
C ASP A 261 2.41 10.80 2.30
N SER A 262 2.58 9.82 3.19
CA SER A 262 3.77 9.61 4.02
C SER A 262 4.14 10.81 4.93
N ARG A 263 3.16 11.65 5.28
CA ARG A 263 3.39 12.85 6.12
C ARG A 263 3.33 12.58 7.61
N LEU A 264 2.50 11.65 8.06
CA LEU A 264 2.46 11.24 9.48
C LEU A 264 3.61 10.26 9.76
N SER A 265 4.23 10.37 10.94
CA SER A 265 5.20 9.37 11.39
C SER A 265 4.55 7.99 11.47
N LYS A 266 5.32 6.95 11.11
CA LYS A 266 4.89 5.55 11.27
C LYS A 266 5.13 5.03 12.68
N ASP A 267 5.86 5.78 13.50
CA ASP A 267 6.20 5.44 14.88
C ASP A 267 5.41 6.36 15.81
N LEU A 268 4.15 6.00 16.01
CA LEU A 268 3.21 6.72 16.87
C LEU A 268 3.06 6.01 18.22
N PRO A 269 2.58 6.72 19.26
CA PRO A 269 2.13 6.11 20.50
C PRO A 269 1.09 5.00 20.28
N SER A 270 1.08 4.00 21.17
CA SER A 270 0.29 2.77 21.03
C SER A 270 -1.19 3.00 20.66
N ASP A 271 -1.90 3.90 21.35
CA ASP A 271 -3.31 4.16 21.05
C ASP A 271 -3.54 4.79 19.67
N LEU A 272 -2.58 5.59 19.17
CA LEU A 272 -2.67 6.13 17.81
C LEU A 272 -2.36 5.06 16.76
N GLN A 273 -1.48 4.09 17.05
CA GLN A 273 -1.30 2.92 16.19
C GLN A 273 -2.56 2.07 16.16
N LYS A 274 -3.17 1.78 17.31
CA LYS A 274 -4.46 1.08 17.41
C LYS A 274 -5.55 1.80 16.62
N LEU A 275 -5.57 3.14 16.63
CA LEU A 275 -6.48 3.90 15.78
C LEU A 275 -6.18 3.69 14.29
N ARG A 276 -4.91 3.66 13.86
CA ARG A 276 -4.56 3.33 12.46
C ARG A 276 -5.08 1.95 12.08
N CYS A 277 -4.88 0.95 12.93
CA CYS A 277 -5.42 -0.40 12.74
C CYS A 277 -6.95 -0.38 12.60
N LYS A 278 -7.65 0.28 13.54
CA LYS A 278 -9.11 0.40 13.54
C LYS A 278 -9.62 1.02 12.23
N VAL A 279 -8.97 2.06 11.73
CA VAL A 279 -9.36 2.69 10.47
C VAL A 279 -9.11 1.77 9.29
N ALA A 280 -7.90 1.20 9.20
CA ALA A 280 -7.46 0.40 8.06
C ALA A 280 -8.25 -0.92 7.90
N PHE A 281 -8.53 -1.60 9.02
CA PHE A 281 -9.12 -2.93 9.04
C PHE A 281 -10.62 -2.94 9.33
N HIS A 282 -11.15 -1.98 10.11
CA HIS A 282 -12.58 -1.97 10.46
C HIS A 282 -13.36 -0.86 9.75
N ALA A 283 -12.85 0.39 9.75
CA ALA A 283 -13.65 1.53 9.29
C ALA A 283 -13.73 1.65 7.76
N LEU A 284 -12.63 1.37 7.05
CA LEU A 284 -12.56 1.43 5.58
C LEU A 284 -13.13 0.17 4.91
N ARG A 285 -14.43 -0.04 5.11
CA ARG A 285 -15.22 -1.06 4.42
C ARG A 285 -15.65 -0.54 3.05
N PHE A 286 -15.52 -1.37 2.01
CA PHE A 286 -16.00 -1.01 0.67
C PHE A 286 -17.52 -0.82 0.64
N ASN A 287 -17.98 -0.01 -0.31
CA ASN A 287 -19.41 0.19 -0.59
C ASN A 287 -20.11 -1.18 -0.79
N PRO A 288 -21.34 -1.38 -0.27
CA PRO A 288 -22.07 -2.64 -0.36
C PRO A 288 -22.11 -3.26 -1.76
N SER A 289 -22.31 -2.47 -2.82
CA SER A 289 -22.39 -2.99 -4.19
C SER A 289 -21.06 -3.58 -4.68
N ILE A 290 -19.93 -2.98 -4.28
CA ILE A 290 -18.59 -3.50 -4.58
C ILE A 290 -18.36 -4.79 -3.78
N LEU A 291 -18.72 -4.76 -2.50
CA LEU A 291 -18.55 -5.91 -1.60
C LEU A 291 -19.34 -7.13 -2.08
N GLU A 292 -20.59 -6.92 -2.50
CA GLU A 292 -21.45 -7.96 -3.05
C GLU A 292 -20.83 -8.62 -4.28
N LEU A 293 -20.40 -7.83 -5.27
CA LEU A 293 -19.80 -8.37 -6.48
C LEU A 293 -18.47 -9.06 -6.20
N GLY A 294 -17.59 -8.45 -5.40
CA GLY A 294 -16.31 -9.06 -5.02
C GLY A 294 -16.49 -10.41 -4.31
N ASN A 295 -17.51 -10.54 -3.46
CA ASN A 295 -17.84 -11.80 -2.80
C ASN A 295 -18.38 -12.83 -3.80
N LYS A 296 -19.29 -12.45 -4.71
CA LYS A 296 -19.77 -13.35 -5.78
C LYS A 296 -18.63 -13.87 -6.65
N LEU A 297 -17.69 -13.02 -7.06
CA LEU A 297 -16.52 -13.43 -7.83
C LEU A 297 -15.61 -14.36 -7.02
N THR A 298 -15.44 -14.09 -5.72
CA THR A 298 -14.69 -14.97 -4.81
C THR A 298 -15.31 -16.36 -4.72
N GLU A 299 -16.64 -16.46 -4.55
CA GLU A 299 -17.37 -17.73 -4.47
C GLU A 299 -17.24 -18.54 -5.77
N ARG A 300 -17.45 -17.88 -6.92
CA ARG A 300 -17.24 -18.49 -8.24
C ARG A 300 -15.80 -18.96 -8.42
N MET A 301 -14.83 -18.15 -8.00
CA MET A 301 -13.44 -18.51 -8.12
C MET A 301 -13.10 -19.74 -7.27
N ARG A 302 -13.58 -19.77 -6.02
CA ARG A 302 -13.39 -20.87 -5.09
C ARG A 302 -13.98 -22.16 -5.63
N SER A 303 -15.27 -22.21 -6.01
CA SER A 303 -15.91 -23.42 -6.55
C SER A 303 -15.53 -24.71 -5.76
N ASN A 304 -15.55 -24.64 -4.42
CA ASN A 304 -15.14 -25.71 -3.48
C ASN A 304 -13.67 -26.18 -3.58
N ARG A 305 -12.77 -25.37 -4.15
CA ARG A 305 -11.32 -25.63 -4.22
C ARG A 305 -10.53 -24.40 -3.79
N PRO A 306 -9.32 -24.58 -3.22
CA PRO A 306 -8.48 -23.44 -2.90
C PRO A 306 -7.98 -22.76 -4.17
N PHE A 307 -7.73 -21.46 -4.09
CA PHE A 307 -7.16 -20.68 -5.19
C PHE A 307 -6.09 -19.69 -4.75
N LEU A 308 -5.18 -19.40 -5.68
CA LEU A 308 -4.12 -18.41 -5.55
C LEU A 308 -4.57 -17.10 -6.19
N ALA A 309 -4.52 -15.99 -5.45
CA ALA A 309 -4.65 -14.66 -6.04
C ALA A 309 -3.27 -14.05 -6.33
N LEU A 310 -3.03 -13.72 -7.60
CA LEU A 310 -1.84 -13.04 -8.08
C LEU A 310 -2.16 -11.59 -8.39
N HIS A 311 -1.53 -10.65 -7.67
CA HIS A 311 -1.60 -9.24 -8.03
C HIS A 311 -0.44 -8.89 -8.96
N LEU A 312 -0.73 -8.81 -10.26
CA LEU A 312 0.25 -8.63 -11.34
C LEU A 312 0.36 -7.15 -11.73
N ARG A 313 1.51 -6.55 -11.46
CA ARG A 313 1.84 -5.16 -11.81
C ARG A 313 2.59 -5.08 -13.15
N MET A 314 1.90 -5.45 -14.22
CA MET A 314 2.47 -5.56 -15.57
C MET A 314 2.10 -4.39 -16.50
N GLU A 315 1.37 -3.41 -16.00
CA GLU A 315 0.85 -2.29 -16.79
C GLU A 315 1.98 -1.33 -17.23
N LYS A 316 1.79 -0.65 -18.37
CA LYS A 316 2.79 0.26 -18.97
C LYS A 316 3.30 1.29 -17.95
N ASP A 317 2.40 1.89 -17.18
CA ASP A 317 2.70 2.92 -16.19
C ASP A 317 3.62 2.42 -15.05
N VAL A 318 3.56 1.13 -14.69
CA VAL A 318 4.45 0.53 -13.68
C VAL A 318 5.89 0.53 -14.18
N TRP A 319 6.14 0.10 -15.40
CA TRP A 319 7.47 0.03 -16.00
C TRP A 319 8.07 1.43 -16.24
N LEU A 320 7.23 2.42 -16.52
CA LEU A 320 7.64 3.83 -16.57
C LEU A 320 8.10 4.32 -15.20
N ARG A 321 7.26 4.17 -14.17
CA ARG A 321 7.49 4.72 -12.83
C ARG A 321 8.63 4.06 -12.06
N THR A 322 8.86 2.77 -12.27
CA THR A 322 9.89 1.98 -11.57
C THR A 322 11.28 2.12 -12.18
N GLY A 323 11.39 2.57 -13.44
CA GLY A 323 12.65 2.60 -14.17
C GLY A 323 13.17 1.22 -14.59
N CYS A 324 12.35 0.17 -14.47
CA CYS A 324 12.71 -1.21 -14.78
C CYS A 324 12.30 -1.61 -16.20
N LEU A 325 13.02 -2.55 -16.80
CA LEU A 325 12.60 -3.13 -18.08
C LEU A 325 11.50 -4.19 -17.86
N PRO A 326 10.51 -4.26 -18.77
CA PRO A 326 9.41 -5.23 -18.67
C PRO A 326 9.86 -6.68 -18.86
N GLY A 327 11.02 -6.93 -19.50
CA GLY A 327 11.50 -8.28 -19.78
C GLY A 327 10.64 -9.01 -20.80
N LEU A 328 10.17 -8.27 -21.81
CA LEU A 328 9.43 -8.78 -22.97
C LEU A 328 10.40 -8.85 -24.17
N SER A 329 10.11 -8.13 -25.25
CA SER A 329 11.04 -7.96 -26.38
C SER A 329 11.71 -6.58 -26.38
N HIS A 330 12.80 -6.45 -27.15
CA HIS A 330 13.52 -5.19 -27.35
C HIS A 330 12.59 -4.03 -27.76
N LYS A 331 11.56 -4.32 -28.55
CA LYS A 331 10.53 -3.34 -28.95
C LYS A 331 9.85 -2.70 -27.74
N TYR A 332 9.52 -3.48 -26.70
CA TYR A 332 8.88 -2.95 -25.49
C TYR A 332 9.86 -2.18 -24.63
N ASP A 333 11.13 -2.60 -24.59
CA ASP A 333 12.19 -1.88 -23.87
C ASP A 333 12.41 -0.49 -24.47
N GLU A 334 12.51 -0.38 -25.81
CA GLU A 334 12.60 0.89 -26.52
C GLU A 334 11.38 1.78 -26.29
N MET A 335 10.18 1.21 -26.39
CA MET A 335 8.93 1.93 -26.18
C MET A 335 8.88 2.56 -24.78
N ILE A 336 9.22 1.79 -23.74
CA ILE A 336 9.27 2.29 -22.37
C ILE A 336 10.37 3.35 -22.20
N ASN A 337 11.55 3.13 -22.77
CA ASN A 337 12.65 4.09 -22.70
C ASN A 337 12.30 5.43 -23.36
N ASN A 338 11.69 5.39 -24.54
CA ASN A 338 11.27 6.58 -25.28
C ASN A 338 10.20 7.38 -24.53
N GLU A 339 9.24 6.69 -23.93
CA GLU A 339 8.21 7.32 -23.11
C GLU A 339 8.81 7.98 -21.86
N ARG A 340 9.76 7.33 -21.16
CA ARG A 340 10.46 7.95 -20.02
C ARG A 340 11.22 9.22 -20.41
N LYS A 341 11.85 9.24 -21.60
CA LYS A 341 12.53 10.44 -22.13
C LYS A 341 11.54 11.58 -22.37
N ARG A 342 10.33 11.28 -22.85
CA ARG A 342 9.26 12.27 -23.06
C ARG A 342 8.61 12.73 -21.75
N ARG A 343 8.51 11.84 -20.76
CA ARG A 343 7.80 12.05 -19.49
C ARG A 343 8.69 11.73 -18.27
N PRO A 344 9.79 12.47 -18.07
CA PRO A 344 10.72 12.20 -16.97
C PRO A 344 10.10 12.44 -15.59
N ASP A 345 9.00 13.20 -15.52
CA ASP A 345 8.21 13.50 -14.33
C ASP A 345 7.55 12.27 -13.70
N LEU A 346 7.29 11.22 -14.49
CA LEU A 346 6.61 10.01 -14.02
C LEU A 346 7.54 9.10 -13.20
N LEU A 347 8.86 9.21 -13.35
CA LEU A 347 9.80 8.33 -12.65
C LEU A 347 9.77 8.60 -11.14
N THR A 348 9.33 7.61 -10.37
CA THR A 348 9.12 7.77 -8.92
C THR A 348 10.43 7.77 -8.13
N SER A 349 11.46 7.08 -8.63
CA SER A 349 12.80 7.06 -8.02
C SER A 349 13.84 7.69 -8.94
N ARG A 350 14.46 8.79 -8.49
CA ARG A 350 15.55 9.50 -9.18
C ARG A 350 16.94 8.90 -8.93
N SER A 351 17.03 7.65 -8.46
CA SER A 351 18.33 6.99 -8.30
C SER A 351 18.99 6.76 -9.67
N ASN A 352 20.30 7.00 -9.76
CA ASN A 352 21.14 6.77 -10.94
C ASN A 352 21.42 5.28 -11.23
N MET A 353 20.71 4.35 -10.58
CA MET A 353 20.85 2.91 -10.78
C MET A 353 20.42 2.50 -12.20
N THR A 354 21.18 1.58 -12.80
CA THR A 354 20.78 0.95 -14.07
C THR A 354 19.54 0.07 -13.89
N TYR A 355 18.94 -0.36 -14.99
CA TYR A 355 17.83 -1.33 -14.94
C TYR A 355 18.24 -2.60 -14.18
N HIS A 356 19.45 -3.08 -14.43
CA HIS A 356 19.96 -4.34 -13.89
C HIS A 356 20.19 -4.21 -12.38
N ASP A 357 20.78 -3.11 -11.94
CA ASP A 357 21.00 -2.83 -10.51
C ASP A 357 19.67 -2.71 -9.75
N ARG A 358 18.67 -2.03 -10.34
CA ARG A 358 17.32 -1.95 -9.77
C ARG A 358 16.69 -3.34 -9.63
N LYS A 359 16.88 -4.20 -10.62
CA LYS A 359 16.37 -5.56 -10.61
C LYS A 359 17.01 -6.37 -9.48
N LEU A 360 18.34 -6.43 -9.41
CA LEU A 360 19.07 -7.15 -8.35
C LEU A 360 18.83 -6.58 -6.96
N ALA A 361 18.60 -5.27 -6.83
CA ALA A 361 18.19 -4.64 -5.56
C ALA A 361 16.75 -4.99 -5.14
N GLY A 362 16.00 -5.73 -5.98
CA GLY A 362 14.61 -6.08 -5.73
C GLY A 362 13.65 -4.89 -5.89
N LEU A 363 14.04 -3.83 -6.60
CA LEU A 363 13.22 -2.64 -6.83
C LEU A 363 12.29 -2.78 -8.05
N CYS A 364 12.44 -3.83 -8.85
CA CYS A 364 11.58 -4.08 -10.00
C CYS A 364 10.36 -4.95 -9.66
N PRO A 365 9.24 -4.80 -10.38
CA PRO A 365 8.22 -5.84 -10.45
C PRO A 365 8.84 -7.13 -11.01
N LEU A 366 8.38 -8.28 -10.54
CA LEU A 366 8.65 -9.53 -11.22
C LEU A 366 7.88 -9.54 -12.54
N ASN A 367 8.53 -9.98 -13.62
CA ASN A 367 7.84 -10.24 -14.88
C ASN A 367 7.09 -11.58 -14.85
N VAL A 368 6.32 -11.87 -15.89
CA VAL A 368 5.45 -13.06 -15.92
C VAL A 368 6.25 -14.37 -15.85
N LEU A 369 7.40 -14.45 -16.52
CA LEU A 369 8.26 -15.63 -16.46
C LEU A 369 8.80 -15.86 -15.04
N GLU A 370 9.21 -14.79 -14.37
CA GLU A 370 9.71 -14.85 -12.99
C GLU A 370 8.63 -15.25 -12.00
N VAL A 371 7.43 -14.68 -12.15
CA VAL A 371 6.26 -15.07 -11.36
C VAL A 371 5.96 -16.56 -11.55
N THR A 372 5.94 -17.03 -12.81
CA THR A 372 5.68 -18.44 -13.16
C THR A 372 6.69 -19.38 -12.49
N ARG A 373 7.99 -19.10 -12.66
CA ARG A 373 9.06 -19.91 -12.09
C ARG A 373 9.02 -19.90 -10.55
N LEU A 374 8.71 -18.75 -9.94
CA LEU A 374 8.60 -18.64 -8.48
C LEU A 374 7.47 -19.52 -7.94
N ILE A 375 6.25 -19.39 -8.45
CA ILE A 375 5.11 -20.15 -7.91
C ILE A 375 5.26 -21.66 -8.17
N LYS A 376 5.83 -22.05 -9.33
CA LYS A 376 6.18 -23.44 -9.62
C LYS A 376 7.20 -23.99 -8.62
N ALA A 377 8.28 -23.25 -8.38
CA ALA A 377 9.32 -23.63 -7.43
C ALA A 377 8.80 -23.73 -5.98
N LEU A 378 7.80 -22.92 -5.62
CA LEU A 378 7.14 -22.98 -4.31
C LEU A 378 6.14 -24.14 -4.18
N GLY A 379 5.97 -24.96 -5.22
CA GLY A 379 5.14 -26.17 -5.19
C GLY A 379 3.68 -25.97 -5.59
N ALA A 380 3.34 -24.87 -6.27
CA ALA A 380 1.99 -24.69 -6.79
C ALA A 380 1.64 -25.81 -7.80
N PRO A 381 0.52 -26.53 -7.62
CA PRO A 381 0.16 -27.62 -8.53
C PRO A 381 -0.19 -27.06 -9.91
N LYS A 382 0.11 -27.82 -10.98
CA LYS A 382 -0.24 -27.44 -12.37
C LYS A 382 -1.73 -27.11 -12.56
N GLY A 383 -2.61 -27.81 -11.82
CA GLY A 383 -4.05 -27.56 -11.81
C GLY A 383 -4.51 -26.46 -10.84
N ALA A 384 -3.60 -25.67 -10.27
CA ALA A 384 -3.96 -24.56 -9.40
C ALA A 384 -4.87 -23.56 -10.13
N ARG A 385 -5.95 -23.17 -9.46
CA ARG A 385 -6.80 -22.08 -9.90
C ARG A 385 -6.12 -20.77 -9.49
N ILE A 386 -5.85 -19.92 -10.46
CA ILE A 386 -5.17 -18.65 -10.25
C ILE A 386 -6.10 -17.52 -10.65
N TYR A 387 -6.43 -16.66 -9.70
CA TYR A 387 -7.10 -15.41 -9.94
C TYR A 387 -6.02 -14.37 -10.17
N TRP A 388 -6.07 -13.62 -11.26
CA TRP A 388 -5.11 -12.54 -11.45
C TRP A 388 -5.78 -11.17 -11.40
N ALA A 389 -5.29 -10.36 -10.46
CA ALA A 389 -5.67 -8.97 -10.26
C ALA A 389 -4.67 -8.06 -10.96
N GLY A 390 -5.16 -7.10 -11.74
CA GLY A 390 -4.32 -6.15 -12.45
C GLY A 390 -5.07 -5.44 -13.58
N GLY A 391 -4.43 -4.41 -14.13
CA GLY A 391 -4.86 -3.77 -15.36
C GLY A 391 -4.35 -4.48 -16.61
N ILE A 392 -4.50 -3.82 -17.75
CA ILE A 392 -4.04 -4.33 -19.04
C ILE A 392 -2.50 -4.49 -19.01
N PRO A 393 -1.96 -5.71 -19.15
CA PRO A 393 -0.52 -5.93 -19.15
C PRO A 393 0.12 -5.29 -20.39
N LEU A 394 1.32 -4.75 -20.22
CA LEU A 394 2.12 -4.36 -21.35
C LEU A 394 2.44 -5.60 -22.20
N GLY A 395 2.12 -5.56 -23.49
CA GLY A 395 2.24 -6.72 -24.36
C GLY A 395 1.04 -7.66 -24.37
N GLY A 396 -0.10 -7.25 -23.78
CA GLY A 396 -1.38 -7.93 -23.96
C GLY A 396 -1.41 -9.33 -23.37
N LYS A 397 -2.31 -10.18 -23.89
CA LYS A 397 -2.48 -11.56 -23.43
C LYS A 397 -1.23 -12.40 -23.70
N GLU A 398 -0.46 -12.06 -24.73
CA GLU A 398 0.77 -12.73 -25.13
C GLU A 398 1.84 -12.63 -24.03
N ALA A 399 1.92 -11.48 -23.35
CA ALA A 399 2.83 -11.30 -22.21
C ALA A 399 2.52 -12.26 -21.05
N LEU A 400 1.28 -12.75 -20.93
CA LEU A 400 0.85 -13.67 -19.88
C LEU A 400 1.12 -15.14 -20.23
N GLN A 401 1.61 -15.46 -21.43
CA GLN A 401 1.80 -16.85 -21.89
C GLN A 401 2.59 -17.77 -20.95
N PRO A 402 3.70 -17.32 -20.31
CA PRO A 402 4.42 -18.19 -19.39
C PRO A 402 3.54 -18.73 -18.25
N LEU A 403 2.63 -17.89 -17.72
CA LEU A 403 1.70 -18.29 -16.67
C LEU A 403 0.60 -19.20 -17.22
N THR A 404 -0.03 -18.84 -18.33
CA THR A 404 -1.18 -19.59 -18.86
C THR A 404 -0.80 -20.97 -19.41
N LYS A 405 0.44 -21.13 -19.89
CA LYS A 405 0.98 -22.43 -20.30
C LYS A 405 1.24 -23.35 -19.10
N GLU A 406 1.76 -22.81 -18.00
CA GLU A 406 2.06 -23.59 -16.80
C GLU A 406 0.80 -23.89 -15.96
N PHE A 407 -0.10 -22.91 -15.84
CA PHE A 407 -1.33 -22.98 -15.04
C PHE A 407 -2.54 -22.67 -15.92
N PRO A 408 -3.21 -23.70 -16.48
CA PRO A 408 -4.31 -23.50 -17.43
C PRO A 408 -5.56 -22.82 -16.83
N HIS A 409 -5.76 -22.88 -15.51
CA HIS A 409 -6.87 -22.24 -14.82
C HIS A 409 -6.51 -20.84 -14.32
N PHE A 410 -6.15 -19.97 -15.26
CA PHE A 410 -5.74 -18.60 -15.01
C PHE A 410 -6.85 -17.63 -15.43
N ILE A 411 -7.50 -17.00 -14.45
CA ILE A 411 -8.82 -16.38 -14.61
C ILE A 411 -8.81 -14.95 -14.07
N SER A 412 -9.34 -13.98 -14.82
CA SER A 412 -9.51 -12.59 -14.39
C SER A 412 -10.91 -12.32 -13.84
N LYS A 413 -11.14 -11.11 -13.29
CA LYS A 413 -12.50 -10.64 -12.98
C LYS A 413 -13.41 -10.59 -14.21
N GLU A 414 -12.87 -10.20 -15.36
CA GLU A 414 -13.59 -10.14 -16.62
C GLU A 414 -14.02 -11.54 -17.10
N ASP A 415 -13.23 -12.56 -16.82
CA ASP A 415 -13.57 -13.96 -17.14
C ASP A 415 -14.59 -14.56 -16.15
N LEU A 416 -14.61 -14.12 -14.89
CA LEU A 416 -15.51 -14.63 -13.83
C LEU A 416 -16.88 -13.94 -13.78
N ALA A 417 -16.97 -12.70 -14.25
CA ALA A 417 -18.19 -11.92 -14.21
C ALA A 417 -19.20 -12.42 -15.26
N LEU A 418 -20.48 -12.42 -14.89
CA LEU A 418 -21.55 -12.63 -15.85
C LEU A 418 -21.75 -11.36 -16.69
N PRO A 419 -22.35 -11.48 -17.89
CA PRO A 419 -22.68 -10.32 -18.71
C PRO A 419 -23.44 -9.26 -17.90
N GLY A 420 -22.99 -8.01 -17.99
CA GLY A 420 -23.60 -6.87 -17.29
C GLY A 420 -23.11 -6.62 -15.86
N GLU A 421 -22.53 -7.60 -15.15
CA GLU A 421 -22.20 -7.42 -13.73
C GLU A 421 -21.08 -6.40 -13.47
N LEU A 422 -20.13 -6.27 -14.40
CA LEU A 422 -19.04 -5.30 -14.28
C LEU A 422 -19.40 -3.92 -14.85
N GLU A 423 -20.46 -3.79 -15.62
CA GLU A 423 -20.82 -2.54 -16.30
C GLU A 423 -20.93 -1.34 -15.35
N PRO A 424 -21.57 -1.45 -14.16
CA PRO A 424 -21.68 -0.33 -13.22
C PRO A 424 -20.33 0.17 -12.68
N PHE A 425 -19.28 -0.66 -12.74
CA PHE A 425 -17.96 -0.40 -12.14
C PHE A 425 -16.90 -0.06 -13.19
N SER A 426 -17.08 -0.54 -14.42
CA SER A 426 -16.09 -0.55 -15.51
C SER A 426 -15.47 0.81 -15.87
N LYS A 427 -16.21 1.91 -15.68
CA LYS A 427 -15.74 3.28 -15.98
C LYS A 427 -14.90 3.91 -14.86
N LYS A 428 -14.83 3.27 -13.69
CA LYS A 428 -14.13 3.77 -12.49
C LYS A 428 -13.04 2.78 -12.09
N ALA A 429 -11.78 3.12 -12.41
CA ALA A 429 -10.64 2.23 -12.17
C ALA A 429 -10.49 1.83 -10.69
N SER A 430 -10.86 2.71 -9.75
CA SER A 430 -10.80 2.47 -8.31
C SER A 430 -11.84 1.45 -7.86
N LEU A 431 -13.03 1.45 -8.47
CA LEU A 431 -14.06 0.44 -8.20
C LEU A 431 -13.62 -0.93 -8.70
N MET A 432 -13.06 -0.99 -9.90
CA MET A 432 -12.49 -2.23 -10.47
C MET A 432 -11.34 -2.77 -9.59
N ALA A 433 -10.47 -1.89 -9.08
CA ALA A 433 -9.41 -2.27 -8.16
C ALA A 433 -9.92 -2.71 -6.78
N ALA A 434 -11.07 -2.19 -6.33
CA ALA A 434 -11.72 -2.61 -5.09
C ALA A 434 -12.30 -4.02 -5.19
N ILE A 435 -12.86 -4.39 -6.34
CA ILE A 435 -13.29 -5.78 -6.62
C ILE A 435 -12.09 -6.73 -6.57
N ASP A 436 -11.00 -6.37 -7.27
CA ASP A 436 -9.74 -7.14 -7.23
C ASP A 436 -9.21 -7.29 -5.81
N TYR A 437 -9.33 -6.24 -4.98
CA TYR A 437 -8.93 -6.27 -3.57
C TYR A 437 -9.67 -7.34 -2.78
N ILE A 438 -11.00 -7.40 -2.89
CA ILE A 438 -11.84 -8.34 -2.14
C ILE A 438 -11.50 -9.79 -2.51
N VAL A 439 -11.33 -10.08 -3.81
CA VAL A 439 -10.99 -11.44 -4.26
C VAL A 439 -9.59 -11.84 -3.77
N CYS A 440 -8.62 -10.92 -3.80
CA CYS A 440 -7.28 -11.18 -3.28
C CYS A 440 -7.26 -11.39 -1.77
N GLU A 441 -7.99 -10.58 -1.00
CA GLU A 441 -8.11 -10.70 0.45
C GLU A 441 -8.69 -12.06 0.87
N ASN A 442 -9.66 -12.57 0.11
CA ASN A 442 -10.40 -13.81 0.42
C ASN A 442 -9.81 -15.09 -0.21
N SER A 443 -8.69 -14.99 -0.92
CA SER A 443 -7.96 -16.13 -1.49
C SER A 443 -7.28 -17.01 -0.43
N ASP A 444 -6.96 -18.25 -0.76
CA ASP A 444 -6.22 -19.17 0.12
C ASP A 444 -4.73 -18.83 0.16
N VAL A 445 -4.18 -18.41 -0.97
CA VAL A 445 -2.81 -17.90 -1.09
C VAL A 445 -2.84 -16.58 -1.86
N PHE A 446 -2.11 -15.59 -1.39
CA PHE A 446 -1.92 -14.32 -2.09
C PHE A 446 -0.45 -14.10 -2.42
N MET A 447 -0.15 -13.61 -3.63
CA MET A 447 1.19 -13.16 -4.00
C MET A 447 1.15 -11.93 -4.91
N PRO A 448 1.77 -10.80 -4.51
CA PRO A 448 1.97 -9.67 -5.41
C PRO A 448 3.27 -9.82 -6.22
N SER A 449 3.25 -9.44 -7.51
CA SER A 449 4.47 -9.38 -8.33
C SER A 449 5.39 -8.21 -7.93
N HIS A 450 4.86 -7.24 -7.17
CA HIS A 450 5.60 -6.07 -6.72
C HIS A 450 5.09 -5.53 -5.38
N GLY A 451 6.01 -5.00 -4.56
CA GLY A 451 5.75 -4.43 -3.21
C GLY A 451 5.12 -3.03 -3.24
N GLY A 452 4.00 -2.89 -3.95
CA GLY A 452 3.21 -1.65 -4.04
C GLY A 452 2.13 -1.54 -2.96
N ASN A 453 1.40 -0.42 -2.97
CA ASN A 453 0.40 -0.10 -1.94
C ASN A 453 -0.68 -1.17 -1.77
N MET A 454 -1.18 -1.76 -2.86
CA MET A 454 -2.17 -2.85 -2.79
C MET A 454 -1.59 -4.12 -2.17
N GLY A 455 -0.39 -4.53 -2.57
CA GLY A 455 0.27 -5.70 -1.99
C GLY A 455 0.51 -5.55 -0.49
N HIS A 456 0.92 -4.35 -0.04
CA HIS A 456 1.06 -4.03 1.38
C HIS A 456 -0.27 -4.04 2.13
N ALA A 457 -1.32 -3.44 1.56
CA ALA A 457 -2.63 -3.38 2.18
C ALA A 457 -3.24 -4.78 2.35
N ILE A 458 -3.16 -5.63 1.32
CA ILE A 458 -3.66 -7.01 1.37
C ILE A 458 -2.83 -7.85 2.34
N GLN A 459 -1.49 -7.71 2.34
CA GLN A 459 -0.64 -8.40 3.31
C GLN A 459 -1.07 -8.09 4.74
N GLY A 460 -1.32 -6.81 5.06
CA GLY A 460 -1.79 -6.39 6.37
C GLY A 460 -3.16 -6.93 6.73
N HIS A 461 -4.13 -6.86 5.81
CA HIS A 461 -5.48 -7.42 6.02
C HIS A 461 -5.46 -8.93 6.25
N ARG A 462 -4.67 -9.65 5.45
CA ARG A 462 -4.49 -11.10 5.60
C ARG A 462 -3.78 -11.47 6.90
N ALA A 463 -2.81 -10.68 7.34
CA ALA A 463 -2.19 -10.82 8.65
C ALA A 463 -3.20 -10.59 9.78
N TYR A 464 -3.96 -9.51 9.71
CA TYR A 464 -5.00 -9.16 10.69
C TYR A 464 -6.11 -10.23 10.75
N ALA A 465 -6.51 -10.79 9.62
CA ALA A 465 -7.54 -11.83 9.51
C ALA A 465 -7.08 -13.24 9.92
N GLY A 466 -6.07 -13.35 10.79
CA GLY A 466 -5.55 -14.64 11.28
C GLY A 466 -4.37 -15.18 10.46
N HIS A 467 -3.48 -14.31 9.99
CA HIS A 467 -2.24 -14.69 9.30
C HIS A 467 -2.45 -15.57 8.06
N LYS A 468 -3.43 -15.27 7.20
CA LYS A 468 -3.64 -16.04 5.95
C LYS A 468 -2.39 -16.06 5.06
N LYS A 469 -2.13 -17.19 4.40
CA LYS A 469 -0.90 -17.42 3.63
C LYS A 469 -0.66 -16.33 2.59
N THR A 470 0.46 -15.63 2.72
CA THR A 470 0.85 -14.52 1.84
C THR A 470 2.30 -14.66 1.46
N ILE A 471 2.55 -14.96 0.18
CA ILE A 471 3.91 -15.12 -0.35
C ILE A 471 4.46 -13.73 -0.59
N THR A 472 5.54 -13.38 0.11
CA THR A 472 6.32 -12.17 -0.17
C THR A 472 7.58 -12.57 -0.94
N PRO A 473 7.70 -12.24 -2.24
CA PRO A 473 8.87 -12.62 -3.01
C PRO A 473 10.14 -11.98 -2.45
N ASN A 474 11.13 -12.81 -2.11
CA ASN A 474 12.43 -12.38 -1.61
C ASN A 474 13.35 -11.96 -2.77
N LYS A 475 12.91 -10.95 -3.52
CA LYS A 475 13.45 -10.55 -4.83
C LYS A 475 14.97 -10.41 -4.85
N ARG A 476 15.54 -9.75 -3.83
CA ARG A 476 16.98 -9.50 -3.76
C ARG A 476 17.80 -10.79 -3.68
N GLN A 477 17.31 -11.79 -2.94
CA GLN A 477 18.01 -13.05 -2.77
C GLN A 477 17.69 -14.05 -3.89
N MET A 478 16.46 -14.05 -4.41
CA MET A 478 16.07 -15.01 -5.45
C MET A 478 16.58 -14.65 -6.85
N LEU A 479 16.62 -13.37 -7.23
CA LEU A 479 16.87 -12.96 -8.63
C LEU A 479 18.24 -13.41 -9.18
N PRO A 480 19.35 -13.42 -8.40
CA PRO A 480 20.60 -14.01 -8.88
C PRO A 480 20.47 -15.47 -9.35
N HIS A 481 19.66 -16.29 -8.67
CA HIS A 481 19.42 -17.67 -9.06
C HIS A 481 18.54 -17.79 -10.31
N PHE A 482 17.66 -16.83 -10.56
CA PHE A 482 16.84 -16.80 -11.77
C PHE A 482 17.67 -16.51 -13.02
N LEU A 483 18.76 -15.77 -12.88
CA LEU A 483 19.69 -15.40 -13.95
C LEU A 483 20.77 -16.46 -14.20
N ASN A 484 20.94 -17.43 -13.30
CA ASN A 484 21.92 -18.50 -13.44
C ASN A 484 21.35 -19.65 -14.28
N SER A 485 21.75 -19.73 -15.55
CA SER A 485 21.35 -20.77 -16.49
C SER A 485 21.95 -22.15 -16.21
N SER A 486 22.98 -22.24 -15.36
CA SER A 486 23.66 -23.49 -15.04
C SER A 486 22.99 -24.27 -13.90
N LEU A 487 22.05 -23.66 -13.17
CA LEU A 487 21.30 -24.33 -12.10
C LEU A 487 20.27 -25.29 -12.70
N ASN A 488 20.32 -26.55 -12.28
CA ASN A 488 19.26 -27.50 -12.59
C ASN A 488 17.97 -27.15 -11.84
N GLU A 489 16.83 -27.65 -12.34
CA GLU A 489 15.50 -27.28 -11.82
C GLU A 489 15.27 -27.74 -10.37
N ALA A 490 15.75 -28.93 -9.99
CA ALA A 490 15.59 -29.46 -8.63
C ALA A 490 16.33 -28.61 -7.59
N GLU A 491 17.58 -28.25 -7.88
CA GLU A 491 18.39 -27.40 -7.02
C GLU A 491 17.81 -25.97 -6.94
N PHE A 492 17.38 -25.42 -8.08
CA PHE A 492 16.68 -24.13 -8.12
C PHE A 492 15.45 -24.14 -7.20
N ASN A 493 14.58 -25.14 -7.34
CA ASN A 493 13.37 -25.26 -6.53
C ASN A 493 13.69 -25.34 -5.03
N ARG A 494 14.70 -26.14 -4.64
CA ARG A 494 15.17 -26.24 -3.26
C ARG A 494 15.63 -24.89 -2.70
N ILE A 495 16.44 -24.14 -3.45
CA ILE A 495 16.91 -22.81 -3.04
C ILE A 495 15.73 -21.86 -2.86
N ILE A 496 14.81 -21.81 -3.83
CA ILE A 496 13.65 -20.91 -3.77
C ILE A 496 12.73 -21.24 -2.59
N LEU A 497 12.50 -22.53 -2.31
CA LEU A 497 11.73 -22.96 -1.14
C LEU A 497 12.39 -22.49 0.17
N ASP A 498 13.70 -22.70 0.33
CA ASP A 498 14.40 -22.29 1.55
C ASP A 498 14.40 -20.77 1.74
N LEU A 499 14.62 -19.98 0.67
CA LEU A 499 14.59 -18.52 0.71
C LEU A 499 13.24 -17.92 1.12
N HIS A 500 12.15 -18.67 1.02
CA HIS A 500 10.78 -18.19 1.26
C HIS A 500 10.10 -18.82 2.46
N LYS A 501 10.71 -19.77 3.19
CA LYS A 501 10.09 -20.47 4.33
C LYS A 501 9.49 -19.52 5.38
N ASP A 502 10.16 -18.40 5.64
CA ASP A 502 9.74 -17.38 6.62
C ASP A 502 8.89 -16.26 6.00
N SER A 503 8.65 -16.28 4.69
CA SER A 503 7.96 -15.22 3.91
C SER A 503 6.59 -15.67 3.41
N LEU A 504 5.90 -16.52 4.17
CA LEU A 504 4.60 -17.13 3.84
C LEU A 504 3.40 -16.55 4.63
N GLY A 505 3.59 -15.45 5.35
CA GLY A 505 2.52 -14.76 6.09
C GLY A 505 2.47 -15.07 7.59
N HIS A 506 3.51 -15.72 8.14
CA HIS A 506 3.68 -15.89 9.58
C HIS A 506 3.66 -14.54 10.32
N PRO A 507 3.28 -14.53 11.61
CA PRO A 507 3.37 -13.33 12.44
C PRO A 507 4.79 -12.74 12.45
N GLU A 508 4.90 -11.45 12.15
CA GLU A 508 6.15 -10.71 12.19
C GLU A 508 5.96 -9.45 13.04
N HIS A 509 6.82 -9.26 14.05
CA HIS A 509 6.84 -8.04 14.83
C HIS A 509 7.21 -6.83 13.97
N ARG A 510 6.41 -5.77 14.07
CA ARG A 510 6.66 -4.49 13.42
C ARG A 510 7.96 -3.89 13.94
N LYS A 511 8.84 -3.51 13.01
CA LYS A 511 10.07 -2.77 13.29
C LYS A 511 9.82 -1.26 13.14
N THR A 512 10.64 -0.44 13.80
CA THR A 512 10.61 1.03 13.67
C THR A 512 10.60 1.47 12.21
N GLY A 513 9.78 2.47 11.87
CA GLY A 513 9.61 2.98 10.51
C GLY A 513 8.76 2.08 9.58
N ARG A 514 8.32 0.89 10.03
CA ARG A 514 7.37 0.06 9.28
C ARG A 514 5.94 0.41 9.65
N ASP A 515 5.07 0.31 8.64
CA ASP A 515 3.67 0.67 8.79
C ASP A 515 2.88 -0.45 9.48
N VAL A 516 2.14 -0.09 10.54
CA VAL A 516 1.28 -1.01 11.30
C VAL A 516 0.17 -1.61 10.44
N THR A 517 -0.25 -0.91 9.38
CA THR A 517 -1.25 -1.40 8.43
C THR A 517 -0.73 -2.51 7.51
N LYS A 518 0.58 -2.74 7.48
CA LYS A 518 1.22 -3.88 6.80
C LYS A 518 1.69 -4.95 7.79
N TYR A 519 2.23 -4.52 8.93
CA TYR A 519 2.74 -5.39 10.00
C TYR A 519 1.95 -5.11 11.29
N PRO A 520 0.82 -5.80 11.51
CA PRO A 520 -0.12 -5.47 12.58
C PRO A 520 0.33 -5.91 13.99
N VAL A 521 1.36 -6.73 14.12
CA VAL A 521 1.86 -7.21 15.42
C VAL A 521 2.94 -6.24 15.96
N PRO A 522 2.89 -5.81 17.23
CA PRO A 522 1.92 -6.16 18.27
C PRO A 522 0.76 -5.16 18.43
N GLU A 523 0.76 -4.01 17.74
CA GLU A 523 -0.18 -2.94 18.11
C GLU A 523 -1.64 -3.21 17.74
N CYS A 524 -1.90 -3.99 16.69
CA CYS A 524 -3.25 -4.37 16.29
C CYS A 524 -3.66 -5.78 16.75
N MET A 525 -2.74 -6.56 17.33
CA MET A 525 -2.95 -7.99 17.57
C MET A 525 -2.32 -8.44 18.88
N CYS A 526 -3.03 -9.30 19.62
CA CYS A 526 -2.63 -9.80 20.92
C CYS A 526 -2.39 -11.30 20.82
N ASN A 527 -1.38 -11.79 21.55
CA ASN A 527 -1.18 -13.22 21.69
C ASN A 527 -2.02 -13.75 22.86
N SER A 528 -2.74 -14.85 22.62
CA SER A 528 -3.62 -15.43 23.64
C SER A 528 -2.86 -16.15 24.75
N THR A 529 -1.59 -16.53 24.52
CA THR A 529 -0.76 -17.24 25.51
C THR A 529 -0.17 -16.32 26.61
N THR A 530 -0.02 -15.02 26.36
CA THR A 530 0.50 -14.06 27.36
C THR A 530 -0.57 -13.54 28.33
N ILE A 531 -1.85 -13.80 28.08
CA ILE A 531 -2.96 -13.30 28.93
C ILE A 531 -3.04 -14.09 30.25
N HIS A 532 -2.48 -15.30 30.32
CA HIS A 532 -2.46 -16.11 31.55
C HIS A 532 -1.32 -15.78 32.53
N SER A 533 -0.36 -14.95 32.15
CA SER A 533 0.79 -14.58 33.00
C SER A 533 0.62 -13.24 33.75
N SER A 534 -0.53 -12.58 33.63
CA SER A 534 -0.77 -11.27 34.25
C SER A 534 -2.18 -11.10 34.82
N MET A 535 -2.78 -12.19 35.30
CA MET A 535 -3.94 -12.14 36.21
C MET A 535 -3.49 -12.36 37.64
#